data_AF-A0A2M4BJB1-F1
#
_entry.id   AF-A0A2M4BJB1-F1
#
_cell.length_a   1.000
_cell.length_b   1.000
_cell.length_c   1.000
_cell.angle_alpha   90.00
_cell.angle_beta   90.00
_cell.angle_gamma   90.00
#
_symmetry.space_group_name_H-M   'P 1'
#
loop_
_entity.id
_entity.type
_entity.pdbx_description
1 polymer ?
#
loop_
_entity_poly.entity_id
_entity_poly.type
_entity_poly.pdbx_seq_one_letter_code
_entity_poly.pdbx_strand_id
1 'polypeptide(L)'
;TALVGGYPARLKKVLIVTAPLWFKAPFKILRLFVREKLRERVFTVSIPQLSLHVPRESLPVRLGGTLEVDHSSWLLHCYKSMTNREDEIIATTGQQQQPPGQTSSTLADSKAAAVVRGTSPVMGSAGITAISSGVSALDAHHSLTAPANASDLAGIDYGHRTQSPSHNGTLVDDHHISVEETGDLVAAGVNQHQLAGHHPQHTNTSELWTENPPSSASSGFSDDDSLAGAEGDPKTIEQIVQMVRERGKVGLIREYAEIKARAPDGTFTHAKLKNNLAKNRYTDVLCYDHSRVVLSQEDDDPSTDYINANFVDGYKQKNAYISTQGPLPKTSYDFWRMVWEQHCLLIVMTTRVMERSRAKCGQYWEPVEGGVAEYGFYHIRTLSIETNEDYTVVELEIRNTKTDEVRCVSHWQFTSWPDYGVPSSAKAMLNFLQRAREKQAEMVRSLGDLWAGHPRGPPIVVHCSAGIGRTGTFITLDICISRLEDVGTADIKGTVEKIRSQRAYSIQMPDQYVFCHLALIEYALSRSLLQSVDLSEFDDREDESD
;
A
#
# COMPACT_ATOMS: atom_id res chain seq x y z
N THR A 1 9.45 -11.87 21.95
CA THR A 1 8.06 -12.09 21.46
C THR A 1 8.02 -12.84 20.11
N ALA A 2 8.81 -13.91 19.93
CA ALA A 2 9.24 -14.37 18.60
C ALA A 2 8.38 -15.45 17.91
N LEU A 3 7.24 -15.88 18.47
CA LEU A 3 6.54 -17.10 18.01
C LEU A 3 5.31 -16.86 17.12
N VAL A 4 4.89 -15.60 16.88
CA VAL A 4 3.58 -15.29 16.27
C VAL A 4 3.56 -15.37 14.72
N GLY A 5 4.56 -16.04 14.12
CA GLY A 5 4.60 -16.38 12.69
C GLY A 5 4.52 -17.88 12.40
N GLY A 6 4.85 -18.75 13.37
CA GLY A 6 4.90 -20.21 13.19
C GLY A 6 3.62 -20.96 13.61
N TYR A 7 2.53 -20.26 13.91
CA TYR A 7 1.28 -20.90 14.37
C TYR A 7 0.43 -21.39 13.19
N PRO A 8 0.01 -22.67 13.15
CA PRO A 8 -0.84 -23.18 12.09
C PRO A 8 -2.25 -22.56 12.16
N ALA A 9 -2.86 -22.33 10.98
CA ALA A 9 -4.15 -21.66 10.83
C ALA A 9 -5.33 -22.28 11.64
N ARG A 10 -5.18 -23.52 12.15
CA ARG A 10 -6.04 -24.09 13.19
C ARG A 10 -5.22 -24.78 14.28
N LEU A 11 -5.07 -24.12 15.42
CA LEU A 11 -4.41 -24.68 16.60
C LEU A 11 -5.27 -25.81 17.22
N LYS A 12 -4.94 -27.06 16.88
CA LYS A 12 -5.64 -28.26 17.40
C LYS A 12 -5.18 -28.66 18.80
N LYS A 13 -3.88 -28.61 19.08
CA LYS A 13 -3.25 -29.05 20.34
C LYS A 13 -2.01 -28.20 20.66
N VAL A 14 -1.74 -27.99 21.95
CA VAL A 14 -0.53 -27.33 22.49
C VAL A 14 0.08 -28.25 23.52
N LEU A 15 1.39 -28.50 23.43
CA LEU A 15 2.15 -29.36 24.34
C LEU A 15 3.19 -28.52 25.07
N ILE A 16 3.02 -28.34 26.38
CA ILE A 16 4.00 -27.69 27.26
C ILE A 16 4.91 -28.77 27.83
N VAL A 17 6.05 -28.99 27.17
CA VAL A 17 7.01 -30.03 27.52
C VAL A 17 7.86 -29.59 28.71
N THR A 18 8.02 -30.47 29.71
CA THR A 18 8.89 -30.29 30.89
C THR A 18 8.70 -28.98 31.65
N ALA A 19 7.45 -28.51 31.78
CA ALA A 19 7.12 -27.31 32.53
C ALA A 19 7.70 -27.33 33.96
N PRO A 20 8.42 -26.26 34.40
CA PRO A 20 9.02 -26.20 35.72
C PRO A 20 7.96 -26.10 36.83
N LEU A 21 8.35 -26.39 38.07
CA LEU A 21 7.42 -26.40 39.22
C LEU A 21 6.74 -25.04 39.42
N TRP A 22 7.49 -23.95 39.31
CA TRP A 22 6.98 -22.58 39.40
C TRP A 22 6.01 -22.19 38.28
N PHE A 23 6.00 -22.91 37.14
CA PHE A 23 4.98 -22.73 36.10
C PHE A 23 3.70 -23.52 36.40
N LYS A 24 3.85 -24.75 36.92
CA LYS A 24 2.73 -25.69 37.11
C LYS A 24 1.65 -25.20 38.08
N ALA A 25 2.01 -24.50 39.16
CA ALA A 25 1.03 -23.99 40.12
C ALA A 25 0.26 -22.76 39.60
N PRO A 26 0.90 -21.65 39.14
CA PRO A 26 0.20 -20.55 38.50
C PRO A 26 -0.61 -20.97 37.27
N PHE A 27 -0.10 -21.89 36.44
CA PHE A 27 -0.83 -22.38 35.28
C PHE A 27 -2.13 -23.11 35.65
N LYS A 28 -2.18 -23.84 36.78
CA LYS A 28 -3.45 -24.43 37.28
C LYS A 28 -4.49 -23.36 37.62
N ILE A 29 -4.06 -22.25 38.23
CA ILE A 29 -4.95 -21.13 38.60
C ILE A 29 -5.42 -20.40 37.33
N LEU A 30 -4.49 -20.01 36.45
CA LEU A 30 -4.79 -19.37 35.16
C LEU A 30 -5.74 -20.21 34.30
N ARG A 31 -5.62 -21.55 34.33
CA ARG A 31 -6.49 -22.47 33.58
C ARG A 31 -7.97 -22.35 33.93
N LEU A 32 -8.33 -21.85 35.11
CA LEU A 32 -9.71 -21.55 35.51
C LEU A 32 -10.30 -20.37 34.72
N PHE A 33 -9.48 -19.38 34.37
CA PHE A 33 -9.86 -18.19 33.60
C PHE A 33 -9.73 -18.41 32.07
N VAL A 34 -8.99 -19.43 31.64
CA VAL A 34 -8.89 -19.82 30.22
C VAL A 34 -10.23 -20.41 29.73
N ARG A 35 -10.74 -19.86 28.62
CA ARG A 35 -11.94 -20.34 27.89
C ARG A 35 -11.86 -21.84 27.61
N GLU A 36 -12.97 -22.55 27.84
CA GLU A 36 -13.10 -24.01 27.78
C GLU A 36 -12.50 -24.65 26.50
N LYS A 37 -12.91 -24.19 25.31
CA LYS A 37 -12.39 -24.69 24.01
C LYS A 37 -10.87 -24.53 23.82
N LEU A 38 -10.19 -23.73 24.64
CA LEU A 38 -8.73 -23.62 24.69
C LEU A 38 -8.15 -24.44 25.86
N ARG A 39 -8.85 -24.50 27.00
CA ARG A 39 -8.53 -25.34 28.18
C ARG A 39 -8.35 -26.82 27.80
N GLU A 40 -9.17 -27.33 26.89
CA GLU A 40 -9.10 -28.70 26.36
C GLU A 40 -7.88 -28.98 25.47
N ARG A 41 -7.29 -27.95 24.87
CA ARG A 41 -6.23 -28.10 23.84
C ARG A 41 -4.82 -28.00 24.39
N VAL A 42 -4.65 -27.50 25.61
CA VAL A 42 -3.33 -27.31 26.25
C VAL A 42 -3.04 -28.44 27.23
N PHE A 43 -1.95 -29.17 26.98
CA PHE A 43 -1.47 -30.29 27.76
C PHE A 43 -0.07 -30.00 28.32
N THR A 44 0.22 -30.44 29.54
CA THR A 44 1.55 -30.36 30.14
C THR A 44 2.12 -31.77 30.26
N VAL A 45 3.29 -32.03 29.67
CA VAL A 45 3.84 -33.38 29.51
C VAL A 45 5.33 -33.44 29.83
N SER A 46 5.85 -34.61 30.21
CA SER A 46 7.29 -34.87 30.27
C SER A 46 7.85 -35.25 28.88
N ILE A 47 9.19 -35.24 28.72
CA ILE A 47 9.84 -35.70 27.48
C ILE A 47 9.44 -37.15 27.13
N PRO A 48 9.46 -38.14 28.05
CA PRO A 48 8.97 -39.49 27.75
C PRO A 48 7.51 -39.52 27.24
N GLN A 49 6.63 -38.71 27.83
CA GLN A 49 5.22 -38.60 27.44
C GLN A 49 5.00 -37.91 26.09
N LEU A 50 5.98 -37.14 25.57
CA LEU A 50 5.85 -36.43 24.30
C LEU A 50 5.65 -37.39 23.12
N SER A 51 6.29 -38.56 23.16
CA SER A 51 6.15 -39.62 22.15
C SER A 51 4.76 -40.29 22.12
N LEU A 52 3.88 -40.00 23.10
CA LEU A 52 2.46 -40.40 23.08
C LEU A 52 1.57 -39.38 22.35
N HIS A 53 2.14 -38.28 21.84
CA HIS A 53 1.41 -37.14 21.28
C HIS A 53 1.99 -36.61 19.97
N VAL A 54 3.25 -36.90 19.67
CA VAL A 54 3.94 -36.59 18.41
C VAL A 54 4.73 -37.84 17.99
N PRO A 55 4.69 -38.27 16.71
CA PRO A 55 5.46 -39.43 16.25
C PRO A 55 6.97 -39.23 16.47
N ARG A 56 7.72 -40.32 16.75
CA ARG A 56 9.15 -40.23 17.12
C ARG A 56 10.02 -39.76 15.96
N GLU A 57 9.68 -40.17 14.75
CA GLU A 57 10.25 -39.75 13.48
C GLU A 57 10.07 -38.24 13.21
N SER A 58 9.13 -37.57 13.89
CA SER A 58 8.92 -36.12 13.82
C SER A 58 9.53 -35.35 15.01
N LEU A 59 10.16 -36.06 15.96
CA LEU A 59 10.74 -35.47 17.17
C LEU A 59 12.28 -35.52 17.11
N PRO A 60 12.98 -34.40 17.40
CA PRO A 60 14.42 -34.41 17.57
C PRO A 60 14.88 -35.44 18.61
N VAL A 61 16.06 -36.05 18.42
CA VAL A 61 16.64 -37.03 19.38
C VAL A 61 16.64 -36.52 20.83
N ARG A 62 17.02 -35.24 21.03
CA ARG A 62 16.99 -34.55 22.34
C ARG A 62 15.60 -34.42 23.00
N LEU A 63 14.52 -34.73 22.28
CA LEU A 63 13.13 -34.77 22.76
C LEU A 63 12.55 -36.20 22.76
N GLY A 64 13.39 -37.24 22.66
CA GLY A 64 12.97 -38.64 22.72
C GLY A 64 12.45 -39.22 21.40
N GLY A 65 12.80 -38.59 20.27
CA GLY A 65 12.50 -39.09 18.93
C GLY A 65 13.72 -39.61 18.17
N THR A 66 13.59 -39.69 16.85
CA THR A 66 14.61 -40.20 15.92
C THR A 66 14.90 -39.24 14.76
N LEU A 67 14.38 -38.01 14.80
CA LEU A 67 14.73 -36.98 13.82
C LEU A 67 16.12 -36.43 14.15
N GLU A 68 17.08 -36.69 13.27
CA GLU A 68 18.35 -35.96 13.27
C GLU A 68 18.12 -34.59 12.64
N VAL A 69 18.58 -33.54 13.33
CA VAL A 69 18.36 -32.14 12.92
C VAL A 69 19.72 -31.50 12.65
N ASP A 70 20.17 -31.58 11.40
CA ASP A 70 21.33 -30.81 10.95
C ASP A 70 20.95 -29.32 10.84
N HIS A 71 21.22 -28.60 11.92
CA HIS A 71 20.99 -27.16 11.99
C HIS A 71 21.94 -26.38 11.07
N SER A 72 23.15 -26.90 10.80
CA SER A 72 24.15 -26.25 9.95
C SER A 72 23.72 -26.32 8.48
N SER A 73 23.26 -27.47 7.98
CA SER A 73 22.69 -27.58 6.65
C SER A 73 21.39 -26.78 6.49
N TRP A 74 20.57 -26.68 7.55
CA TRP A 74 19.38 -25.80 7.52
C TRP A 74 19.75 -24.32 7.42
N LEU A 75 20.73 -23.85 8.22
CA LEU A 75 21.24 -22.47 8.13
C LEU A 75 21.89 -22.19 6.77
N LEU A 76 22.65 -23.14 6.23
CA LEU A 76 23.27 -23.06 4.90
C LEU A 76 22.22 -23.02 3.78
N HIS A 77 21.11 -23.77 3.92
CA HIS A 77 19.97 -23.68 3.01
C HIS A 77 19.29 -22.31 3.11
N CYS A 78 19.07 -21.77 4.31
CA CYS A 78 18.52 -20.42 4.48
C CYS A 78 19.44 -19.34 3.89
N TYR A 79 20.77 -19.46 4.05
CA TYR A 79 21.75 -18.57 3.45
C TYR A 79 21.72 -18.64 1.92
N LYS A 80 21.80 -19.84 1.32
CA LYS A 80 21.71 -20.04 -0.14
C LYS A 80 20.37 -19.58 -0.71
N SER A 81 19.27 -19.75 0.01
CA SER A 81 17.95 -19.24 -0.37
C SER A 81 17.85 -17.71 -0.35
N MET A 82 18.84 -17.00 0.21
CA MET A 82 18.99 -15.55 0.10
C MET A 82 19.99 -15.19 -1.01
N THR A 83 21.18 -15.79 -1.04
CA THR A 83 22.22 -15.45 -2.04
C THR A 83 21.88 -15.86 -3.47
N ASN A 84 21.15 -16.96 -3.68
CA ASN A 84 20.72 -17.37 -5.02
C ASN A 84 19.84 -16.29 -5.71
N ARG A 85 19.20 -15.39 -4.94
CA ARG A 85 18.44 -14.25 -5.47
C ARG A 85 19.33 -13.08 -5.90
N GLU A 86 20.59 -13.05 -5.46
CA GLU A 86 21.61 -12.09 -5.91
C GLU A 86 22.33 -12.64 -7.15
N ASP A 87 22.64 -13.94 -7.16
CA ASP A 87 23.29 -14.61 -8.30
C ASP A 87 22.42 -14.62 -9.58
N GLU A 88 21.09 -14.82 -9.47
CA GLU A 88 20.17 -14.74 -10.63
C GLU A 88 20.11 -13.33 -11.24
N ILE A 89 20.28 -12.28 -10.43
CA ILE A 89 20.35 -10.89 -10.89
C ILE A 89 21.68 -10.65 -11.63
N ILE A 90 22.81 -11.08 -11.06
CA ILE A 90 24.13 -10.88 -11.64
C ILE A 90 24.31 -11.66 -12.95
N ALA A 91 23.81 -12.91 -13.02
CA ALA A 91 23.91 -13.74 -14.22
C ALA A 91 23.17 -13.15 -15.43
N THR A 92 22.05 -12.47 -15.19
CA THR A 92 21.22 -11.86 -16.24
C THR A 92 21.88 -10.63 -16.87
N THR A 93 22.63 -9.86 -16.09
CA THR A 93 23.34 -8.65 -16.57
C THR A 93 24.59 -8.95 -17.41
N GLY A 94 25.07 -10.20 -17.41
CA GLY A 94 26.36 -10.58 -18.01
C GLY A 94 26.37 -10.88 -19.52
N GLN A 95 25.22 -11.01 -20.19
CA GLN A 95 25.15 -11.54 -21.57
C GLN A 95 24.64 -10.55 -22.62
N GLN A 96 25.31 -9.38 -22.79
CA GLN A 96 25.00 -8.52 -23.94
C GLN A 96 26.17 -7.63 -24.43
N GLN A 97 27.28 -8.26 -24.86
CA GLN A 97 28.32 -7.55 -25.63
C GLN A 97 29.26 -8.47 -26.45
N GLN A 98 28.90 -8.78 -27.71
CA GLN A 98 29.84 -9.04 -28.82
C GLN A 98 29.11 -9.04 -30.20
N PRO A 99 29.76 -8.59 -31.29
CA PRO A 99 29.13 -8.42 -32.61
C PRO A 99 29.17 -9.68 -33.49
N PRO A 100 28.33 -9.80 -34.54
CA PRO A 100 28.22 -11.00 -35.37
C PRO A 100 29.38 -11.14 -36.40
N GLY A 101 29.95 -12.34 -36.52
CA GLY A 101 31.05 -12.58 -37.46
C GLY A 101 31.39 -14.05 -37.77
N GLN A 102 30.88 -14.53 -38.91
CA GLN A 102 31.38 -15.65 -39.73
C GLN A 102 31.29 -17.10 -39.21
N THR A 103 31.37 -18.02 -40.17
CA THR A 103 31.10 -19.46 -40.09
C THR A 103 32.34 -20.32 -40.29
N SER A 104 32.45 -21.44 -39.58
CA SER A 104 33.14 -22.63 -40.12
C SER A 104 32.64 -23.93 -39.51
N SER A 105 32.63 -24.99 -40.31
CA SER A 105 32.15 -26.35 -39.97
C SER A 105 33.29 -27.32 -39.68
N THR A 106 33.06 -28.32 -38.82
CA THR A 106 33.70 -29.65 -38.92
C THR A 106 32.77 -30.75 -38.41
N LEU A 107 32.85 -31.94 -39.03
CA LEU A 107 32.18 -33.17 -38.60
C LEU A 107 33.19 -34.19 -38.07
N ALA A 108 32.79 -34.98 -37.07
CA ALA A 108 33.08 -36.43 -36.90
C ALA A 108 32.30 -36.91 -35.65
N ASP A 109 31.46 -37.95 -35.68
CA ASP A 109 31.75 -39.39 -35.78
C ASP A 109 32.67 -39.94 -34.65
N SER A 110 32.40 -41.06 -33.97
CA SER A 110 31.42 -42.13 -34.26
C SER A 110 31.11 -43.06 -33.05
N LYS A 111 30.03 -43.86 -33.18
CA LYS A 111 29.83 -45.32 -32.85
C LYS A 111 30.63 -46.01 -31.71
N ALA A 112 30.12 -47.04 -30.99
CA ALA A 112 28.76 -47.62 -30.86
C ALA A 112 28.68 -48.74 -29.77
N ALA A 113 27.48 -48.87 -29.16
CA ALA A 113 26.71 -50.11 -28.88
C ALA A 113 27.15 -51.19 -27.85
N ALA A 114 26.19 -52.12 -27.59
CA ALA A 114 26.13 -53.23 -26.60
C ALA A 114 26.02 -52.77 -25.11
N VAL A 115 24.93 -52.92 -24.34
CA VAL A 115 23.89 -53.96 -24.14
C VAL A 115 24.30 -55.13 -23.23
N VAL A 116 23.80 -55.12 -21.97
CA VAL A 116 23.15 -56.25 -21.26
C VAL A 116 22.47 -55.71 -19.96
N ARG A 117 21.55 -56.50 -19.37
CA ARG A 117 20.64 -56.12 -18.26
C ARG A 117 21.30 -56.19 -16.87
N GLY A 118 20.83 -55.39 -15.91
CA GLY A 118 21.01 -55.69 -14.47
C GLY A 118 20.72 -54.56 -13.48
N THR A 119 19.66 -54.72 -12.67
CA THR A 119 19.49 -54.24 -11.27
C THR A 119 20.10 -52.91 -10.79
N SER A 120 19.24 -51.96 -10.43
CA SER A 120 19.44 -51.02 -9.30
C SER A 120 19.74 -51.77 -7.98
N PRO A 121 20.29 -51.16 -6.89
CA PRO A 121 20.16 -49.74 -6.51
C PRO A 121 21.40 -49.09 -5.83
N VAL A 122 21.18 -47.91 -5.23
CA VAL A 122 22.06 -47.16 -4.30
C VAL A 122 23.32 -46.53 -4.91
N MET A 123 23.44 -45.20 -4.75
CA MET A 123 24.72 -44.50 -4.87
C MET A 123 25.13 -44.02 -3.46
N GLY A 124 26.30 -44.46 -3.00
CA GLY A 124 26.93 -44.00 -1.76
C GLY A 124 28.07 -43.01 -2.03
N SER A 125 28.58 -42.42 -0.95
CA SER A 125 29.63 -41.38 -0.98
C SER A 125 31.06 -41.92 -1.08
N ALA A 126 31.91 -41.24 -1.85
CA ALA A 126 33.35 -41.04 -1.63
C ALA A 126 33.78 -39.82 -2.48
N GLY A 127 34.37 -38.74 -1.96
CA GLY A 127 35.75 -38.60 -1.46
C GLY A 127 36.31 -37.28 -2.06
N ILE A 128 37.46 -36.72 -1.67
CA ILE A 128 38.48 -37.15 -0.70
C ILE A 128 39.27 -35.91 -0.18
N THR A 129 39.73 -35.97 1.07
CA THR A 129 40.87 -35.26 1.70
C THR A 129 41.29 -33.83 1.30
N ALA A 130 41.40 -32.94 2.30
CA ALA A 130 42.32 -31.79 2.30
C ALA A 130 43.41 -31.96 3.40
N ILE A 131 44.60 -31.41 3.20
CA ILE A 131 45.78 -31.55 4.11
C ILE A 131 46.19 -30.18 4.67
N SER A 132 46.78 -30.19 5.88
CA SER A 132 47.06 -29.02 6.73
C SER A 132 48.30 -28.19 6.37
N SER A 133 48.13 -26.86 6.40
CA SER A 133 48.99 -25.82 7.02
C SER A 133 48.18 -24.49 7.01
N GLY A 134 48.27 -23.52 7.93
CA GLY A 134 49.36 -23.02 8.80
C GLY A 134 49.79 -21.62 8.28
N VAL A 135 50.11 -20.57 9.05
CA VAL A 135 50.25 -20.33 10.51
C VAL A 135 50.11 -18.80 10.80
N SER A 136 49.74 -18.39 12.04
CA SER A 136 49.71 -17.01 12.62
C SER A 136 48.67 -16.00 12.09
N ALA A 137 48.04 -15.07 12.86
CA ALA A 137 48.17 -14.49 14.23
C ALA A 137 48.84 -13.10 14.33
N LEU A 138 48.53 -12.37 15.45
CA LEU A 138 48.77 -10.94 15.77
C LEU A 138 47.70 -9.99 15.15
N ASP A 139 46.89 -9.21 15.90
CA ASP A 139 47.12 -8.12 16.89
C ASP A 139 47.26 -6.71 16.22
N ALA A 140 46.81 -5.57 16.78
CA ALA A 140 45.78 -5.22 17.77
C ALA A 140 45.60 -3.66 17.86
N HIS A 141 44.63 -3.17 18.65
CA HIS A 141 44.52 -1.83 19.29
C HIS A 141 44.09 -0.53 18.54
N HIS A 142 43.28 0.25 19.29
CA HIS A 142 43.10 1.72 19.39
C HIS A 142 42.41 2.63 18.34
N SER A 143 41.12 2.89 18.61
CA SER A 143 40.53 4.18 19.08
C SER A 143 40.95 5.57 18.51
N LEU A 144 39.93 6.31 18.05
CA LEU A 144 39.63 7.75 18.29
C LEU A 144 40.70 8.84 17.98
N THR A 145 40.41 9.73 17.01
CA THR A 145 40.13 11.18 17.26
C THR A 145 39.80 11.98 15.99
N ALA A 146 39.12 13.11 16.19
CA ALA A 146 39.03 14.31 15.32
C ALA A 146 39.46 15.52 16.21
N PRO A 147 39.70 16.79 15.75
CA PRO A 147 38.93 17.53 14.72
C PRO A 147 39.71 18.63 13.92
N ALA A 148 38.93 19.56 13.30
CA ALA A 148 39.17 21.01 13.12
C ALA A 148 39.64 21.62 11.77
N ASN A 149 38.74 22.46 11.22
CA ASN A 149 38.87 23.83 10.69
C ASN A 149 39.98 24.28 9.70
N ALA A 150 39.55 24.79 8.53
CA ALA A 150 39.81 26.13 7.93
C ALA A 150 39.18 26.15 6.50
N SER A 151 38.46 27.15 5.94
CA SER A 151 38.71 28.60 5.72
C SER A 151 40.05 28.87 4.98
N ASP A 152 40.14 29.70 3.93
CA ASP A 152 39.36 30.89 3.60
C ASP A 152 39.60 31.34 2.12
N LEU A 153 39.04 32.51 1.72
CA LEU A 153 39.34 33.33 0.51
C LEU A 153 38.84 32.76 -0.86
N ALA A 154 37.86 33.36 -1.54
CA ALA A 154 37.86 34.66 -2.26
C ALA A 154 38.61 34.62 -3.62
N GLY A 155 38.15 35.27 -4.69
CA GLY A 155 36.98 36.14 -4.89
C GLY A 155 37.30 37.30 -5.86
N ILE A 156 36.39 37.70 -6.75
CA ILE A 156 36.53 38.88 -7.64
C ILE A 156 35.13 39.49 -7.87
N ASP A 157 35.06 40.82 -7.82
CA ASP A 157 33.89 41.66 -8.10
C ASP A 157 34.13 42.47 -9.39
N TYR A 158 33.05 42.86 -10.09
CA TYR A 158 32.98 44.05 -10.94
C TYR A 158 31.52 44.34 -11.34
N GLY A 159 30.84 45.17 -10.55
CA GLY A 159 29.56 45.76 -10.97
C GLY A 159 29.72 47.01 -11.82
N HIS A 160 28.71 47.34 -12.65
CA HIS A 160 28.35 48.75 -12.87
C HIS A 160 26.87 48.95 -13.22
N ARG A 161 26.46 50.22 -13.12
CA ARG A 161 25.07 50.72 -13.02
C ARG A 161 24.88 51.85 -14.04
N THR A 162 23.77 51.89 -14.80
CA THR A 162 22.93 53.10 -15.04
C THR A 162 21.79 52.96 -16.07
N GLN A 163 20.61 53.45 -15.68
CA GLN A 163 19.66 54.34 -16.41
C GLN A 163 18.86 53.89 -17.65
N SER A 164 17.55 54.19 -17.57
CA SER A 164 16.55 54.35 -18.65
C SER A 164 16.67 55.73 -19.34
N PRO A 165 15.93 56.03 -20.45
CA PRO A 165 14.59 56.63 -20.25
C PRO A 165 13.50 56.39 -21.34
N SER A 166 12.24 56.47 -20.87
CA SER A 166 10.97 56.92 -21.52
C SER A 166 10.80 57.03 -23.05
N HIS A 167 9.60 56.66 -23.53
CA HIS A 167 8.64 57.67 -24.03
C HIS A 167 7.15 57.24 -23.98
N ASN A 168 6.28 58.19 -24.31
CA ASN A 168 4.81 58.21 -24.15
C ASN A 168 4.10 57.33 -25.21
N GLY A 169 2.83 56.90 -25.10
CA GLY A 169 1.80 57.07 -24.06
C GLY A 169 0.42 57.47 -24.64
N THR A 170 -0.67 57.25 -23.88
CA THR A 170 -2.05 57.86 -24.03
C THR A 170 -2.87 57.52 -25.30
N LEU A 171 -4.23 57.46 -25.34
CA LEU A 171 -5.33 57.64 -24.34
C LEU A 171 -6.71 57.19 -24.95
N VAL A 172 -7.70 56.82 -24.09
CA VAL A 172 -9.20 56.75 -24.26
C VAL A 172 -9.85 56.03 -25.48
N ASP A 173 -11.16 55.71 -25.60
CA ASP A 173 -12.47 55.87 -24.87
C ASP A 173 -13.40 54.70 -25.36
N ASP A 174 -14.61 54.33 -24.88
CA ASP A 174 -15.46 54.53 -23.66
C ASP A 174 -16.70 53.55 -23.75
N HIS A 175 -17.69 53.67 -22.85
CA HIS A 175 -19.08 53.16 -22.79
C HIS A 175 -19.28 51.82 -22.02
N HIS A 176 -20.06 51.71 -20.92
CA HIS A 176 -21.47 52.09 -20.61
C HIS A 176 -22.52 51.10 -21.21
N ILE A 177 -23.60 50.64 -20.52
CA ILE A 177 -24.14 50.95 -19.17
C ILE A 177 -25.10 49.83 -18.61
N SER A 178 -25.11 49.63 -17.27
CA SER A 178 -26.20 49.23 -16.30
C SER A 178 -27.25 48.10 -16.60
N VAL A 179 -27.53 47.10 -15.70
CA VAL A 179 -28.60 47.06 -14.62
C VAL A 179 -30.04 46.72 -15.16
N GLU A 180 -31.05 46.06 -14.55
CA GLU A 180 -31.56 45.61 -13.20
C GLU A 180 -32.42 44.28 -13.41
N GLU A 181 -33.02 43.46 -12.49
CA GLU A 181 -33.15 43.37 -11.01
C GLU A 181 -33.44 41.92 -10.44
N THR A 182 -34.69 41.58 -10.04
CA THR A 182 -35.18 40.45 -9.17
C THR A 182 -36.00 39.33 -9.86
N GLY A 183 -36.37 38.24 -9.14
CA GLY A 183 -37.46 37.31 -9.55
C GLY A 183 -37.60 35.97 -8.77
N ASP A 184 -38.60 35.84 -7.89
CA ASP A 184 -38.74 34.80 -6.84
C ASP A 184 -39.62 33.54 -7.16
N LEU A 185 -39.35 32.42 -6.46
CA LEU A 185 -40.28 31.37 -5.91
C LEU A 185 -41.14 30.36 -6.76
N VAL A 186 -40.96 29.06 -6.42
CA VAL A 186 -41.99 28.04 -5.99
C VAL A 186 -42.83 27.19 -7.00
N ALA A 187 -42.31 25.96 -7.25
CA ALA A 187 -42.84 24.61 -6.89
C ALA A 187 -44.11 23.90 -7.49
N ALA A 188 -43.89 22.57 -7.73
CA ALA A 188 -44.72 21.39 -7.39
C ALA A 188 -45.90 20.87 -8.28
N GLY A 189 -46.07 19.53 -8.27
CA GLY A 189 -47.20 18.74 -8.84
C GLY A 189 -46.84 17.95 -10.13
N VAL A 190 -46.61 16.62 -10.22
CA VAL A 190 -47.02 15.35 -9.56
C VAL A 190 -48.06 14.54 -10.38
N ASN A 191 -47.67 13.30 -10.75
CA ASN A 191 -48.48 12.15 -11.23
C ASN A 191 -49.19 12.21 -12.61
N GLN A 192 -49.64 11.12 -13.25
CA GLN A 192 -49.21 9.68 -13.33
C GLN A 192 -50.22 8.89 -14.19
N HIS A 193 -49.80 8.11 -15.22
CA HIS A 193 -50.25 6.72 -15.50
C HIS A 193 -49.80 6.17 -16.89
N GLN A 194 -50.06 4.86 -17.10
CA GLN A 194 -49.68 4.02 -18.25
C GLN A 194 -50.91 3.63 -19.07
N LEU A 195 -50.71 3.10 -20.30
CA LEU A 195 -51.22 1.78 -20.73
C LEU A 195 -50.59 1.36 -22.08
N ALA A 196 -50.77 0.10 -22.50
CA ALA A 196 -49.94 -0.56 -23.53
C ALA A 196 -50.74 -1.26 -24.66
N GLY A 197 -50.03 -1.62 -25.75
CA GLY A 197 -50.50 -2.40 -26.90
C GLY A 197 -49.35 -3.19 -27.56
N HIS A 198 -49.62 -4.15 -28.46
CA HIS A 198 -48.63 -5.14 -28.94
C HIS A 198 -48.46 -5.18 -30.49
N HIS A 199 -47.19 -5.32 -30.93
CA HIS A 199 -46.57 -6.19 -31.99
C HIS A 199 -47.36 -6.77 -33.21
N PRO A 200 -46.68 -7.27 -34.28
CA PRO A 200 -45.23 -7.45 -34.57
C PRO A 200 -44.81 -6.73 -35.90
N GLN A 201 -43.85 -7.08 -36.80
CA GLN A 201 -42.80 -8.13 -36.97
C GLN A 201 -41.75 -7.72 -38.05
N HIS A 202 -40.64 -8.47 -38.18
CA HIS A 202 -39.70 -8.58 -39.35
C HIS A 202 -38.86 -7.36 -39.81
N THR A 203 -37.56 -7.45 -40.15
CA THR A 203 -36.41 -8.35 -39.80
C THR A 203 -35.06 -7.72 -40.27
N ASN A 204 -33.92 -8.20 -39.74
CA ASN A 204 -32.50 -7.76 -39.94
C ASN A 204 -32.11 -6.51 -39.10
N THR A 205 -31.15 -6.52 -38.15
CA THR A 205 -29.68 -6.83 -38.18
C THR A 205 -28.88 -5.88 -39.07
N SER A 206 -27.84 -5.18 -38.62
CA SER A 206 -26.92 -5.38 -37.48
C SER A 206 -26.67 -4.09 -36.66
N GLU A 207 -25.71 -4.14 -35.72
CA GLU A 207 -25.23 -3.05 -34.83
C GLU A 207 -26.24 -2.56 -33.79
N LEU A 208 -26.33 -3.30 -32.68
CA LEU A 208 -26.94 -2.84 -31.43
C LEU A 208 -25.86 -2.76 -30.34
N TRP A 209 -25.44 -1.53 -30.01
CA TRP A 209 -24.66 -1.28 -28.80
C TRP A 209 -25.61 -1.39 -27.60
N THR A 210 -25.60 -2.54 -26.92
CA THR A 210 -26.40 -2.73 -25.70
C THR A 210 -25.91 -1.75 -24.63
N GLU A 211 -26.81 -0.90 -24.14
CA GLU A 211 -26.49 0.13 -23.16
C GLU A 211 -25.99 -0.51 -21.85
N ASN A 212 -24.77 -0.15 -21.44
CA ASN A 212 -24.35 -0.36 -20.05
C ASN A 212 -25.28 0.44 -19.13
N PRO A 213 -25.65 -0.08 -17.93
CA PRO A 213 -26.37 0.71 -16.95
C PRO A 213 -25.55 1.99 -16.63
N PRO A 214 -26.20 3.15 -16.47
CA PRO A 214 -25.50 4.42 -16.40
C PRO A 214 -24.53 4.46 -15.23
N SER A 215 -23.23 4.56 -15.53
CA SER A 215 -22.17 4.81 -14.57
C SER A 215 -22.55 6.01 -13.68
N SER A 216 -22.34 5.91 -12.38
CA SER A 216 -22.70 6.94 -11.38
C SER A 216 -21.91 8.27 -11.50
N ALA A 217 -21.28 8.52 -12.64
CA ALA A 217 -20.51 9.71 -12.99
C ALA A 217 -21.37 10.92 -13.43
N SER A 218 -22.71 10.77 -13.49
CA SER A 218 -23.64 11.86 -13.81
C SER A 218 -24.57 12.19 -12.65
N SER A 219 -24.02 12.80 -11.60
CA SER A 219 -24.73 13.75 -10.76
C SER A 219 -23.95 15.06 -10.77
N GLY A 220 -24.66 16.20 -10.82
CA GLY A 220 -24.10 17.47 -11.30
C GLY A 220 -22.90 18.00 -10.50
N PHE A 221 -22.08 18.82 -11.17
CA PHE A 221 -20.97 19.55 -10.55
C PHE A 221 -21.46 20.40 -9.38
N SER A 222 -21.19 19.92 -8.16
CA SER A 222 -21.28 20.69 -6.93
C SER A 222 -19.93 20.61 -6.24
N ASP A 223 -19.15 21.68 -6.32
CA ASP A 223 -17.85 21.79 -5.64
C ASP A 223 -18.00 21.73 -4.11
N ASP A 224 -19.20 22.04 -3.61
CA ASP A 224 -19.63 22.10 -2.21
C ASP A 224 -19.56 20.74 -1.48
N ASP A 225 -19.74 19.63 -2.21
CA ASP A 225 -19.79 18.28 -1.64
C ASP A 225 -18.38 17.72 -1.28
N SER A 226 -17.34 18.40 -1.77
CA SER A 226 -15.93 18.06 -1.57
C SER A 226 -15.36 18.54 -0.22
N LEU A 227 -14.11 18.18 0.09
CA LEU A 227 -13.38 18.68 1.28
C LEU A 227 -12.99 20.17 1.23
N ALA A 228 -13.61 20.94 0.32
CA ALA A 228 -13.52 22.40 0.26
C ALA A 228 -14.25 23.12 1.41
N GLY A 229 -15.29 22.49 1.98
CA GLY A 229 -16.24 23.10 2.91
C GLY A 229 -15.64 23.78 4.15
N ALA A 230 -16.46 24.61 4.79
CA ALA A 230 -16.14 25.32 6.03
C ALA A 230 -16.49 24.52 7.31
N GLU A 231 -17.06 23.33 7.18
CA GLU A 231 -17.27 22.42 8.31
C GLU A 231 -15.95 21.87 8.84
N GLY A 232 -15.71 22.00 10.14
CA GLY A 232 -14.48 21.57 10.82
C GLY A 232 -13.91 22.65 11.73
N ASP A 233 -12.64 22.51 12.09
CA ASP A 233 -11.84 23.49 12.83
C ASP A 233 -10.53 23.79 12.06
N PRO A 234 -10.62 24.45 10.87
CA PRO A 234 -9.47 24.72 10.02
C PRO A 234 -8.53 25.75 10.65
N LYS A 235 -7.25 25.42 10.72
CA LYS A 235 -6.21 26.22 11.39
C LYS A 235 -5.07 26.58 10.46
N THR A 236 -4.47 27.76 10.65
CA THR A 236 -3.18 28.09 10.04
C THR A 236 -2.08 27.19 10.62
N ILE A 237 -0.93 27.10 9.96
CA ILE A 237 0.13 26.20 10.43
C ILE A 237 0.69 26.63 11.81
N GLU A 238 0.71 27.92 12.13
CA GLU A 238 1.11 28.44 13.45
C GLU A 238 0.11 27.99 14.53
N GLN A 239 -1.18 28.03 14.22
CA GLN A 239 -2.25 27.53 15.11
C GLN A 239 -2.18 26.00 15.28
N ILE A 240 -1.76 25.26 14.25
CA ILE A 240 -1.52 23.81 14.35
C ILE A 240 -0.29 23.53 15.23
N VAL A 241 0.82 24.24 15.03
CA VAL A 241 2.02 24.16 15.89
C VAL A 241 1.68 24.45 17.35
N GLN A 242 0.94 25.52 17.61
CA GLN A 242 0.52 25.90 18.96
C GLN A 242 -0.40 24.83 19.58
N MET A 243 -1.38 24.33 18.83
CA MET A 243 -2.28 23.26 19.30
C MET A 243 -1.55 21.94 19.57
N VAL A 244 -0.54 21.59 18.78
CA VAL A 244 0.34 20.42 18.99
C VAL A 244 1.21 20.62 20.25
N ARG A 245 1.75 21.82 20.47
CA ARG A 245 2.51 22.18 21.68
C ARG A 245 1.65 22.18 22.94
N GLU A 246 0.43 22.69 22.90
CA GLU A 246 -0.47 22.72 24.06
C GLU A 246 -0.94 21.31 24.46
N ARG A 247 -1.28 20.48 23.47
CA ARG A 247 -1.80 19.12 23.70
C ARG A 247 -0.72 18.08 23.99
N GLY A 248 0.47 18.24 23.41
CA GLY A 248 1.50 17.21 23.38
C GLY A 248 1.03 15.90 22.74
N LYS A 249 1.88 14.88 22.79
CA LYS A 249 1.59 13.53 22.32
C LYS A 249 0.33 12.94 22.97
N VAL A 250 0.22 13.00 24.30
CA VAL A 250 -0.91 12.44 25.06
C VAL A 250 -2.26 13.08 24.67
N GLY A 251 -2.30 14.40 24.46
CA GLY A 251 -3.53 15.09 24.06
C GLY A 251 -4.00 14.74 22.64
N LEU A 252 -3.08 14.54 21.70
CA LEU A 252 -3.41 14.06 20.35
C LEU A 252 -3.87 12.58 20.36
N ILE A 253 -3.27 11.75 21.22
CA ILE A 253 -3.71 10.36 21.42
C ILE A 253 -5.13 10.31 22.01
N ARG A 254 -5.47 11.22 22.92
CA ARG A 254 -6.84 11.35 23.48
C ARG A 254 -7.85 11.77 22.40
N GLU A 255 -7.53 12.75 21.58
CA GLU A 255 -8.40 13.14 20.46
C GLU A 255 -8.60 11.99 19.46
N TYR A 256 -7.54 11.26 19.11
CA TYR A 256 -7.69 10.06 18.28
C TYR A 256 -8.57 8.99 18.95
N ALA A 257 -8.53 8.86 20.29
CA ALA A 257 -9.41 7.95 21.02
C ALA A 257 -10.89 8.36 20.91
N GLU A 258 -11.21 9.67 20.91
CA GLU A 258 -12.56 10.19 20.64
C GLU A 258 -13.03 9.80 19.22
N ILE A 259 -12.21 10.06 18.20
CA ILE A 259 -12.46 9.71 16.80
C ILE A 259 -12.66 8.19 16.62
N LYS A 260 -11.91 7.38 17.38
CA LYS A 260 -11.94 5.92 17.38
C LYS A 260 -13.14 5.34 18.14
N ALA A 261 -13.66 6.05 19.14
CA ALA A 261 -14.81 5.63 19.92
C ALA A 261 -16.15 5.83 19.20
N ARG A 262 -16.22 6.75 18.23
CA ARG A 262 -17.43 6.92 17.41
C ARG A 262 -17.73 5.65 16.61
N ALA A 263 -18.99 5.22 16.63
CA ALA A 263 -19.46 4.10 15.84
C ALA A 263 -19.42 4.44 14.33
N PRO A 264 -19.22 3.45 13.45
CA PRO A 264 -19.44 3.61 12.02
C PRO A 264 -20.87 4.06 11.72
N ASP A 265 -21.00 5.07 10.87
CA ASP A 265 -22.24 5.71 10.42
C ASP A 265 -22.89 5.03 9.19
N GLY A 266 -22.13 4.19 8.47
CA GLY A 266 -22.62 3.40 7.33
C GLY A 266 -22.84 1.91 7.61
N THR A 267 -23.49 1.22 6.66
CA THR A 267 -23.75 -0.23 6.71
C THR A 267 -22.67 -1.06 6.00
N PHE A 268 -22.65 -2.37 6.25
CA PHE A 268 -21.62 -3.31 5.75
C PHE A 268 -22.26 -4.59 5.17
N THR A 269 -23.40 -4.46 4.53
CA THR A 269 -24.31 -5.54 4.11
C THR A 269 -23.68 -6.38 3.00
N HIS A 270 -23.22 -5.74 1.91
CA HIS A 270 -22.58 -6.43 0.79
C HIS A 270 -21.30 -7.14 1.23
N ALA A 271 -20.53 -6.49 2.11
CA ALA A 271 -19.30 -7.05 2.68
C ALA A 271 -19.52 -8.29 3.57
N LYS A 272 -20.75 -8.48 4.08
CA LYS A 272 -21.16 -9.61 4.92
C LYS A 272 -21.92 -10.71 4.16
N LEU A 273 -22.24 -10.51 2.87
CA LEU A 273 -22.86 -11.54 2.05
C LEU A 273 -21.97 -12.79 1.95
N LYS A 274 -22.59 -13.97 1.97
CA LYS A 274 -21.91 -15.27 2.10
C LYS A 274 -20.75 -15.48 1.11
N ASN A 275 -20.93 -15.07 -0.15
CA ASN A 275 -19.92 -15.18 -1.20
C ASN A 275 -18.78 -14.16 -0.97
N ASN A 276 -19.14 -12.94 -0.58
CA ASN A 276 -18.24 -11.80 -0.40
C ASN A 276 -17.37 -11.90 0.86
N LEU A 277 -17.80 -12.65 1.88
CA LEU A 277 -16.98 -12.98 3.07
C LEU A 277 -15.60 -13.50 2.70
N ALA A 278 -15.49 -14.25 1.60
CA ALA A 278 -14.23 -14.81 1.13
C ALA A 278 -13.32 -13.74 0.49
N LYS A 279 -13.87 -12.70 -0.13
CA LYS A 279 -13.12 -11.62 -0.80
C LYS A 279 -12.44 -10.65 0.21
N ASN A 280 -12.84 -10.66 1.48
CA ASN A 280 -12.24 -9.84 2.54
C ASN A 280 -10.94 -10.46 3.09
N ARG A 281 -9.86 -9.67 3.20
CA ARG A 281 -8.59 -10.09 3.84
C ARG A 281 -8.71 -10.17 5.37
N TYR A 282 -9.55 -9.33 5.97
CA TYR A 282 -9.81 -9.26 7.40
C TYR A 282 -11.32 -9.30 7.65
N THR A 283 -11.77 -10.07 8.63
CA THR A 283 -13.20 -10.22 8.97
C THR A 283 -13.78 -9.00 9.68
N ASP A 284 -12.90 -8.14 10.19
CA ASP A 284 -13.15 -6.95 11.00
C ASP A 284 -12.82 -5.63 10.26
N VAL A 285 -12.32 -5.69 9.01
CA VAL A 285 -12.12 -4.53 8.15
C VAL A 285 -12.91 -4.72 6.84
N LEU A 286 -14.09 -4.12 6.80
CA LEU A 286 -15.08 -4.24 5.74
C LEU A 286 -15.29 -2.88 5.05
N CYS A 287 -15.61 -2.88 3.76
CA CYS A 287 -16.02 -1.65 3.07
C CYS A 287 -17.46 -1.27 3.45
N TYR A 288 -17.74 0.03 3.53
CA TYR A 288 -19.11 0.53 3.65
C TYR A 288 -19.94 0.25 2.38
N ASP A 289 -21.25 0.10 2.53
CA ASP A 289 -22.17 -0.11 1.41
C ASP A 289 -22.34 1.13 0.52
N HIS A 290 -22.44 2.33 1.11
CA HIS A 290 -22.83 3.57 0.39
C HIS A 290 -21.73 4.17 -0.48
N SER A 291 -20.47 3.88 -0.15
CA SER A 291 -19.27 4.41 -0.82
C SER A 291 -18.42 3.31 -1.48
N ARG A 292 -18.89 2.06 -1.53
CA ARG A 292 -18.10 0.97 -2.14
C ARG A 292 -17.85 1.23 -3.61
N VAL A 293 -16.72 0.75 -4.11
CA VAL A 293 -16.58 0.56 -5.55
C VAL A 293 -17.45 -0.63 -5.94
N VAL A 294 -18.38 -0.42 -6.88
CA VAL A 294 -19.22 -1.47 -7.46
C VAL A 294 -18.57 -1.88 -8.77
N LEU A 295 -18.26 -3.16 -8.92
CA LEU A 295 -17.81 -3.73 -10.19
C LEU A 295 -19.02 -4.09 -11.05
N SER A 296 -18.86 -4.02 -12.38
CA SER A 296 -19.86 -4.50 -13.34
C SER A 296 -20.20 -5.97 -13.07
N GLN A 297 -21.46 -6.38 -13.26
CA GLN A 297 -21.81 -7.79 -13.06
C GLN A 297 -21.34 -8.63 -14.26
N GLU A 298 -20.74 -9.79 -13.99
CA GLU A 298 -20.35 -10.78 -15.00
C GLU A 298 -21.20 -12.05 -14.85
N ASP A 299 -21.50 -12.70 -15.98
CA ASP A 299 -22.23 -13.98 -16.10
C ASP A 299 -23.56 -14.05 -15.30
N ASP A 300 -24.24 -12.92 -15.17
CA ASP A 300 -25.46 -12.70 -14.36
C ASP A 300 -25.33 -13.10 -12.87
N ASP A 301 -24.10 -13.18 -12.31
CA ASP A 301 -23.87 -13.43 -10.87
C ASP A 301 -23.70 -12.11 -10.09
N PRO A 302 -24.66 -11.73 -9.23
CA PRO A 302 -24.59 -10.48 -8.45
C PRO A 302 -23.45 -10.43 -7.43
N SER A 303 -22.75 -11.54 -7.15
CA SER A 303 -21.57 -11.57 -6.26
C SER A 303 -20.23 -11.29 -6.97
N THR A 304 -20.26 -11.11 -8.29
CA THR A 304 -19.12 -10.53 -9.04
C THR A 304 -18.92 -9.04 -8.75
N ASP A 305 -19.98 -8.33 -8.33
CA ASP A 305 -20.01 -6.87 -8.13
C ASP A 305 -19.11 -6.33 -7.00
N TYR A 306 -18.60 -7.22 -6.15
CA TYR A 306 -18.01 -6.86 -4.88
C TYR A 306 -16.47 -6.88 -4.89
N ILE A 307 -15.89 -5.77 -4.44
CA ILE A 307 -14.51 -5.66 -3.97
C ILE A 307 -14.48 -4.87 -2.64
N ASN A 308 -13.55 -5.20 -1.73
CA ASN A 308 -13.38 -4.45 -0.48
C ASN A 308 -12.57 -3.17 -0.73
N ALA A 309 -13.22 -2.21 -1.38
CA ALA A 309 -12.71 -0.88 -1.72
C ALA A 309 -13.82 0.16 -1.51
N ASN A 310 -13.46 1.38 -1.12
CA ASN A 310 -14.36 2.52 -1.08
C ASN A 310 -13.77 3.69 -1.85
N PHE A 311 -14.61 4.47 -2.52
CA PHE A 311 -14.25 5.82 -2.94
C PHE A 311 -14.05 6.70 -1.70
N VAL A 312 -13.10 7.62 -1.78
CA VAL A 312 -12.81 8.64 -0.77
C VAL A 312 -12.51 9.95 -1.50
N ASP A 313 -13.07 11.05 -0.99
CA ASP A 313 -12.87 12.38 -1.58
C ASP A 313 -11.47 12.94 -1.28
N GLY A 314 -11.05 13.84 -2.15
CA GLY A 314 -9.88 14.69 -1.96
C GLY A 314 -10.28 16.14 -1.72
N TYR A 315 -9.27 16.97 -1.44
CA TYR A 315 -9.49 18.41 -1.39
C TYR A 315 -9.91 18.94 -2.77
N LYS A 316 -11.08 19.59 -2.84
CA LYS A 316 -11.70 20.07 -4.08
C LYS A 316 -11.80 18.99 -5.19
N GLN A 317 -12.01 17.72 -4.82
CA GLN A 317 -12.15 16.61 -5.78
C GLN A 317 -13.00 15.47 -5.21
N LYS A 318 -14.20 15.28 -5.76
CA LYS A 318 -15.04 14.12 -5.43
C LYS A 318 -14.43 12.82 -5.98
N ASN A 319 -14.50 11.72 -5.23
CA ASN A 319 -13.92 10.42 -5.58
C ASN A 319 -12.41 10.46 -5.94
N ALA A 320 -11.61 11.35 -5.34
CA ALA A 320 -10.18 11.49 -5.66
C ALA A 320 -9.36 10.20 -5.46
N TYR A 321 -9.79 9.33 -4.55
CA TYR A 321 -9.10 8.11 -4.19
C TYR A 321 -10.02 6.90 -4.20
N ILE A 322 -9.44 5.72 -4.48
CA ILE A 322 -10.03 4.43 -4.12
C ILE A 322 -9.18 3.82 -3.01
N SER A 323 -9.75 3.77 -1.80
CA SER A 323 -9.12 3.19 -0.62
C SER A 323 -9.48 1.71 -0.49
N THR A 324 -8.50 0.83 -0.71
CA THR A 324 -8.72 -0.63 -0.85
C THR A 324 -7.75 -1.47 -0.01
N GLN A 325 -8.16 -2.70 0.30
CA GLN A 325 -7.27 -3.70 0.92
C GLN A 325 -6.15 -4.14 -0.05
N GLY A 326 -5.03 -4.65 0.46
CA GLY A 326 -4.02 -5.28 -0.39
C GLY A 326 -4.60 -6.54 -1.05
N PRO A 327 -4.64 -6.65 -2.41
CA PRO A 327 -5.30 -7.76 -3.10
C PRO A 327 -4.94 -9.14 -2.57
N LEU A 328 -5.93 -10.02 -2.43
CA LEU A 328 -5.70 -11.45 -2.21
C LEU A 328 -5.43 -12.09 -3.58
N PRO A 329 -4.71 -13.23 -3.70
CA PRO A 329 -4.47 -13.88 -4.99
C PRO A 329 -5.74 -14.16 -5.80
N LYS A 330 -6.85 -14.47 -5.11
CA LYS A 330 -8.19 -14.70 -5.68
C LYS A 330 -9.02 -13.44 -5.91
N THR A 331 -8.51 -12.25 -5.55
CA THR A 331 -9.14 -10.94 -5.81
C THR A 331 -8.20 -10.01 -6.59
N SER A 332 -7.09 -10.51 -7.13
CA SER A 332 -6.23 -9.75 -8.06
C SER A 332 -6.99 -9.44 -9.35
N TYR A 333 -7.86 -10.36 -9.79
CA TYR A 333 -8.80 -10.15 -10.89
C TYR A 333 -9.80 -9.03 -10.59
N ASP A 334 -10.52 -9.11 -9.45
CA ASP A 334 -11.42 -8.05 -8.98
C ASP A 334 -10.70 -6.68 -8.93
N PHE A 335 -9.43 -6.67 -8.53
CA PHE A 335 -8.62 -5.45 -8.42
C PHE A 335 -8.22 -4.86 -9.78
N TRP A 336 -7.78 -5.68 -10.75
CA TRP A 336 -7.46 -5.16 -12.09
C TRP A 336 -8.70 -4.74 -12.85
N ARG A 337 -9.83 -5.43 -12.64
CA ARG A 337 -11.16 -4.95 -13.04
C ARG A 337 -11.47 -3.57 -12.46
N MET A 338 -11.28 -3.39 -11.16
CA MET A 338 -11.49 -2.10 -10.48
C MET A 338 -10.61 -0.98 -11.08
N VAL A 339 -9.32 -1.24 -11.33
CA VAL A 339 -8.39 -0.29 -11.96
C VAL A 339 -8.86 0.08 -13.38
N TRP A 340 -9.29 -0.90 -14.17
CA TRP A 340 -9.74 -0.70 -15.55
C TRP A 340 -11.07 0.06 -15.64
N GLU A 341 -12.10 -0.44 -14.93
CA GLU A 341 -13.47 0.11 -14.93
C GLU A 341 -13.53 1.53 -14.35
N GLN A 342 -12.59 1.90 -13.48
CA GLN A 342 -12.46 3.25 -12.91
C GLN A 342 -11.39 4.11 -13.59
N HIS A 343 -10.79 3.63 -14.70
CA HIS A 343 -9.78 4.34 -15.50
C HIS A 343 -8.55 4.81 -14.70
N CYS A 344 -8.19 4.13 -13.62
CA CYS A 344 -7.16 4.57 -12.68
C CYS A 344 -5.77 4.55 -13.32
N LEU A 345 -5.07 5.70 -13.30
CA LEU A 345 -3.74 5.87 -13.88
C LEU A 345 -2.60 5.53 -12.91
N LEU A 346 -2.85 5.66 -11.61
CA LEU A 346 -1.85 5.60 -10.55
C LEU A 346 -2.31 4.68 -9.41
N ILE A 347 -1.42 3.77 -9.00
CA ILE A 347 -1.60 2.90 -7.84
C ILE A 347 -0.52 3.22 -6.80
N VAL A 348 -0.93 3.43 -5.55
CA VAL A 348 -0.05 3.74 -4.40
C VAL A 348 -0.12 2.61 -3.37
N MET A 349 0.95 1.83 -3.27
CA MET A 349 1.11 0.67 -2.39
C MET A 349 1.98 1.01 -1.17
N THR A 350 1.37 1.20 0.00
CA THR A 350 2.08 1.58 1.24
C THR A 350 2.51 0.38 2.12
N THR A 351 2.86 -0.76 1.51
CA THR A 351 3.21 -1.99 2.24
C THR A 351 4.08 -2.90 1.39
N ARG A 352 4.93 -3.74 2.02
CA ARG A 352 5.59 -4.86 1.32
C ARG A 352 4.59 -6.01 1.15
N VAL A 353 4.78 -6.88 0.15
CA VAL A 353 3.92 -8.07 -0.04
C VAL A 353 3.94 -8.97 1.21
N MET A 354 5.11 -9.14 1.83
CA MET A 354 5.25 -9.68 3.18
C MET A 354 5.99 -8.73 4.11
N GLU A 355 5.52 -8.64 5.36
CA GLU A 355 6.17 -7.93 6.47
C GLU A 355 6.23 -8.88 7.67
N ARG A 356 7.41 -9.06 8.29
CA ARG A 356 7.68 -10.08 9.33
C ARG A 356 7.08 -11.48 9.04
N SER A 357 7.32 -11.99 7.83
CA SER A 357 6.80 -13.29 7.36
C SER A 357 5.26 -13.43 7.38
N ARG A 358 4.54 -12.31 7.30
CA ARG A 358 3.08 -12.26 7.15
C ARG A 358 2.71 -11.59 5.83
N ALA A 359 1.88 -12.23 5.03
CA ALA A 359 1.33 -11.64 3.81
C ALA A 359 0.44 -10.43 4.13
N LYS A 360 0.87 -9.24 3.70
CA LYS A 360 0.10 -7.99 3.77
C LYS A 360 -0.63 -7.72 2.47
N CYS A 361 0.00 -8.06 1.35
CA CYS A 361 -0.57 -8.04 0.01
C CYS A 361 -0.42 -9.42 -0.66
N GLY A 362 -1.00 -9.61 -1.84
CA GLY A 362 -0.52 -10.58 -2.82
C GLY A 362 0.47 -9.92 -3.78
N GLN A 363 1.25 -10.73 -4.50
CA GLN A 363 1.93 -10.28 -5.71
C GLN A 363 0.87 -10.24 -6.81
N TYR A 364 0.52 -9.05 -7.30
CA TYR A 364 -0.56 -8.86 -8.30
C TYR A 364 -0.08 -8.26 -9.63
N TRP A 365 1.25 -8.18 -9.80
CA TRP A 365 1.98 -7.76 -10.99
C TRP A 365 3.31 -8.55 -11.01
N GLU A 366 3.98 -8.70 -12.16
CA GLU A 366 5.28 -9.40 -12.16
C GLU A 366 6.41 -8.48 -11.67
N PRO A 367 7.25 -8.92 -10.71
CA PRO A 367 8.35 -8.12 -10.15
C PRO A 367 9.61 -8.14 -11.03
N VAL A 368 9.47 -8.36 -12.35
CA VAL A 368 10.56 -8.45 -13.33
C VAL A 368 10.12 -7.76 -14.63
N GLU A 369 11.00 -6.96 -15.23
CA GLU A 369 10.75 -6.29 -16.52
C GLU A 369 10.47 -7.28 -17.65
N GLY A 370 9.53 -6.94 -18.53
CA GLY A 370 9.03 -7.82 -19.59
C GLY A 370 8.11 -8.96 -19.12
N GLY A 371 8.06 -9.24 -17.80
CA GLY A 371 7.16 -10.23 -17.20
C GLY A 371 5.69 -9.88 -17.42
N VAL A 372 4.84 -10.91 -17.52
CA VAL A 372 3.39 -10.78 -17.74
C VAL A 372 2.62 -11.64 -16.74
N ALA A 373 1.73 -11.00 -15.97
CA ALA A 373 0.78 -11.68 -15.08
C ALA A 373 -0.61 -11.70 -15.72
N GLU A 374 -1.30 -12.84 -15.66
CA GLU A 374 -2.61 -13.03 -16.30
C GLU A 374 -3.73 -13.11 -15.25
N TYR A 375 -4.72 -12.23 -15.36
CA TYR A 375 -5.89 -12.18 -14.49
C TYR A 375 -7.18 -12.14 -15.33
N GLY A 376 -7.73 -13.31 -15.62
CA GLY A 376 -8.89 -13.43 -16.52
C GLY A 376 -8.51 -12.99 -17.93
N PHE A 377 -9.11 -11.90 -18.41
CA PHE A 377 -8.80 -11.26 -19.69
C PHE A 377 -7.93 -10.00 -19.55
N TYR A 378 -7.39 -9.72 -18.36
CA TYR A 378 -6.39 -8.66 -18.16
C TYR A 378 -5.00 -9.28 -18.12
N HIS A 379 -4.17 -8.94 -19.10
CA HIS A 379 -2.76 -9.28 -19.12
C HIS A 379 -1.97 -8.05 -18.67
N ILE A 380 -1.22 -8.19 -17.58
CA ILE A 380 -0.49 -7.11 -16.91
C ILE A 380 1.00 -7.31 -17.20
N ARG A 381 1.55 -6.55 -18.13
CA ARG A 381 2.98 -6.56 -18.44
C ARG A 381 3.70 -5.51 -17.61
N THR A 382 4.83 -5.89 -17.01
CA THR A 382 5.75 -4.95 -16.38
C THR A 382 6.68 -4.35 -17.44
N LEU A 383 6.64 -3.03 -17.63
CA LEU A 383 7.42 -2.32 -18.64
C LEU A 383 8.81 -1.92 -18.13
N SER A 384 8.86 -1.31 -16.94
CA SER A 384 10.10 -0.92 -16.26
C SER A 384 9.97 -0.98 -14.74
N ILE A 385 11.09 -1.11 -14.03
CA ILE A 385 11.18 -1.11 -12.56
C ILE A 385 12.30 -0.16 -12.11
N GLU A 386 11.91 1.00 -11.55
CA GLU A 386 12.84 1.96 -10.96
C GLU A 386 12.78 1.85 -9.43
N THR A 387 13.92 1.65 -8.75
CA THR A 387 13.96 1.55 -7.27
C THR A 387 14.97 2.53 -6.68
N ASN A 388 14.54 3.23 -5.63
CA ASN A 388 15.39 4.04 -4.76
C ASN A 388 15.26 3.57 -3.29
N GLU A 389 15.85 4.33 -2.36
CA GLU A 389 15.86 4.00 -0.93
C GLU A 389 14.45 3.95 -0.31
N ASP A 390 13.55 4.85 -0.71
CA ASP A 390 12.24 5.06 -0.08
C ASP A 390 11.08 4.34 -0.81
N TYR A 391 11.22 4.09 -2.11
CA TYR A 391 10.16 3.49 -2.93
C TYR A 391 10.66 2.84 -4.23
N THR A 392 9.82 1.95 -4.76
CA THR A 392 9.90 1.38 -6.12
C THR A 392 8.76 1.91 -6.97
N VAL A 393 9.05 2.37 -8.18
CA VAL A 393 8.08 2.68 -9.24
C VAL A 393 8.12 1.54 -10.26
N VAL A 394 6.94 1.13 -10.73
CA VAL A 394 6.76 0.11 -11.75
C VAL A 394 5.79 0.65 -12.79
N GLU A 395 6.22 0.83 -14.03
CA GLU A 395 5.30 1.17 -15.12
C GLU A 395 4.69 -0.13 -15.68
N LEU A 396 3.36 -0.18 -15.77
CA LEU A 396 2.60 -1.37 -16.15
C LEU A 396 1.75 -1.11 -17.40
N GLU A 397 1.74 -2.08 -18.30
CA GLU A 397 0.81 -2.16 -19.43
C GLU A 397 -0.34 -3.12 -19.06
N ILE A 398 -1.58 -2.63 -19.07
CA ILE A 398 -2.78 -3.46 -18.99
C ILE A 398 -3.34 -3.65 -20.39
N ARG A 399 -3.36 -4.88 -20.88
CA ARG A 399 -4.09 -5.26 -22.11
C ARG A 399 -5.37 -6.02 -21.75
N ASN A 400 -6.50 -5.55 -22.25
CA ASN A 400 -7.80 -6.22 -22.13
C ASN A 400 -8.02 -7.09 -23.37
N THR A 401 -7.93 -8.42 -23.23
CA THR A 401 -8.05 -9.35 -24.37
C THR A 401 -9.48 -9.61 -24.85
N LYS A 402 -10.51 -9.01 -24.22
CA LYS A 402 -11.87 -8.95 -24.78
C LYS A 402 -12.06 -7.78 -25.77
N THR A 403 -11.36 -6.64 -25.58
CA THR A 403 -11.51 -5.43 -26.43
C THR A 403 -10.29 -5.07 -27.26
N ASP A 404 -9.14 -5.70 -26.99
CA ASP A 404 -7.79 -5.36 -27.48
C ASP A 404 -7.31 -3.93 -27.13
N GLU A 405 -8.01 -3.25 -26.23
CA GLU A 405 -7.52 -1.99 -25.64
C GLU A 405 -6.28 -2.24 -24.76
N VAL A 406 -5.39 -1.25 -24.79
CA VAL A 406 -4.18 -1.20 -23.97
C VAL A 406 -4.15 0.13 -23.20
N ARG A 407 -3.84 0.08 -21.89
CA ARG A 407 -3.76 1.26 -21.01
C ARG A 407 -2.52 1.16 -20.12
N CYS A 408 -1.79 2.26 -19.95
CA CYS A 408 -0.63 2.32 -19.05
C CYS A 408 -1.05 2.76 -17.64
N VAL A 409 -0.49 2.12 -16.61
CA VAL A 409 -0.72 2.42 -15.19
C VAL A 409 0.62 2.44 -14.45
N SER A 410 0.87 3.51 -13.70
CA SER A 410 2.08 3.65 -12.89
C SER A 410 1.81 3.11 -11.47
N HIS A 411 2.65 2.20 -10.97
CA HIS A 411 2.49 1.55 -9.67
C HIS A 411 3.65 1.88 -8.72
N TRP A 412 3.33 2.58 -7.64
CA TRP A 412 4.27 3.20 -6.70
C TRP A 412 4.23 2.49 -5.35
N GLN A 413 5.26 1.71 -5.03
CA GLN A 413 5.40 1.00 -3.77
C GLN A 413 6.33 1.73 -2.79
N PHE A 414 5.76 2.31 -1.72
CA PHE A 414 6.54 2.91 -0.63
C PHE A 414 7.12 1.82 0.28
N THR A 415 8.44 1.73 0.35
CA THR A 415 9.20 0.69 1.07
C THR A 415 9.71 1.18 2.44
N SER A 416 9.91 2.49 2.62
CA SER A 416 10.45 3.08 3.86
C SER A 416 9.50 3.09 5.07
N TRP A 417 8.25 2.61 4.97
CA TRP A 417 7.40 2.53 6.17
C TRP A 417 7.86 1.38 7.09
N PRO A 418 8.21 1.64 8.37
CA PRO A 418 8.68 0.60 9.29
C PRO A 418 7.61 -0.45 9.67
N ASP A 419 8.06 -1.66 9.97
CA ASP A 419 7.14 -2.76 10.36
C ASP A 419 6.50 -2.54 11.77
N TYR A 420 6.98 -1.58 12.58
CA TYR A 420 6.30 -1.06 13.79
C TYR A 420 6.10 0.45 13.66
N GLY A 421 5.00 0.98 14.21
CA GLY A 421 4.75 2.41 14.33
C GLY A 421 4.67 3.16 12.99
N VAL A 422 5.33 4.32 12.97
CA VAL A 422 5.40 5.31 11.88
C VAL A 422 6.86 5.65 11.57
N PRO A 423 7.17 6.24 10.40
CA PRO A 423 8.49 6.82 10.13
C PRO A 423 8.86 7.87 11.19
N SER A 424 10.15 7.98 11.52
CA SER A 424 10.69 8.98 12.46
C SER A 424 10.84 10.39 11.88
N SER A 425 10.78 10.51 10.55
CA SER A 425 10.68 11.76 9.79
C SER A 425 9.71 11.52 8.64
N ALA A 426 8.91 12.53 8.31
CA ALA A 426 7.94 12.50 7.23
C ALA A 426 8.56 12.73 5.85
N LYS A 427 9.77 13.32 5.75
CA LYS A 427 10.47 13.67 4.50
C LYS A 427 10.34 12.63 3.38
N ALA A 428 10.55 11.34 3.68
CA ALA A 428 10.40 10.23 2.74
C ALA A 428 8.96 10.11 2.19
N MET A 429 7.97 10.14 3.09
CA MET A 429 6.54 10.11 2.75
C MET A 429 6.10 11.36 1.99
N LEU A 430 6.59 12.53 2.37
CA LEU A 430 6.26 13.82 1.74
C LEU A 430 6.82 13.91 0.30
N ASN A 431 8.07 13.47 0.10
CA ASN A 431 8.68 13.34 -1.22
C ASN A 431 7.88 12.35 -2.09
N PHE A 432 7.63 11.14 -1.57
CA PHE A 432 6.83 10.12 -2.27
C PHE A 432 5.43 10.62 -2.66
N LEU A 433 4.74 11.33 -1.75
CA LEU A 433 3.43 11.93 -2.00
C LEU A 433 3.49 13.03 -3.07
N GLN A 434 4.47 13.94 -3.01
CA GLN A 434 4.65 14.97 -4.04
C GLN A 434 4.93 14.32 -5.41
N ARG A 435 5.79 13.30 -5.48
CA ARG A 435 6.10 12.59 -6.73
C ARG A 435 4.89 11.83 -7.29
N ALA A 436 4.08 11.22 -6.44
CA ALA A 436 2.82 10.60 -6.84
C ALA A 436 1.85 11.63 -7.47
N ARG A 437 1.73 12.84 -6.89
CA ARG A 437 0.95 13.95 -7.49
C ARG A 437 1.51 14.40 -8.84
N GLU A 438 2.83 14.59 -8.93
CA GLU A 438 3.52 14.97 -10.16
C GLU A 438 3.24 13.95 -11.28
N LYS A 439 3.30 12.64 -10.97
CA LYS A 439 3.01 11.56 -11.92
C LYS A 439 1.53 11.49 -12.31
N GLN A 440 0.59 11.65 -11.37
CA GLN A 440 -0.84 11.77 -11.70
C GLN A 440 -1.06 12.95 -12.66
N ALA A 441 -0.53 14.13 -12.35
CA ALA A 441 -0.69 15.33 -13.18
C ALA A 441 0.03 15.23 -14.54
N GLU A 442 1.08 14.43 -14.66
CA GLU A 442 1.66 14.01 -15.95
C GLU A 442 0.70 13.13 -16.74
N MET A 443 0.28 11.99 -16.19
CA MET A 443 -0.53 11.00 -16.90
C MET A 443 -1.89 11.57 -17.32
N VAL A 444 -2.51 12.44 -16.51
CA VAL A 444 -3.77 13.14 -16.84
C VAL A 444 -3.59 14.10 -18.02
N ARG A 445 -2.49 14.86 -18.08
CA ARG A 445 -2.18 15.70 -19.25
C ARG A 445 -1.95 14.87 -20.50
N SER A 446 -1.36 13.68 -20.37
CA SER A 446 -1.13 12.75 -21.47
C SER A 446 -2.40 12.06 -22.00
N LEU A 447 -3.52 12.06 -21.25
CA LEU A 447 -4.82 11.63 -21.79
C LEU A 447 -5.44 12.69 -22.73
N GLY A 448 -5.22 13.99 -22.45
CA GLY A 448 -5.84 15.08 -23.20
C GLY A 448 -7.36 14.92 -23.29
N ASP A 449 -7.92 15.10 -24.49
CA ASP A 449 -9.36 15.03 -24.78
C ASP A 449 -9.99 13.63 -24.52
N LEU A 450 -9.18 12.59 -24.26
CA LEU A 450 -9.67 11.27 -23.85
C LEU A 450 -10.18 11.25 -22.39
N TRP A 451 -9.98 12.32 -21.62
CA TRP A 451 -10.45 12.43 -20.24
C TRP A 451 -11.42 13.62 -20.05
N ALA A 452 -12.71 13.32 -20.05
CA ALA A 452 -13.79 14.29 -19.79
C ALA A 452 -14.20 14.40 -18.30
N GLY A 453 -13.41 13.84 -17.38
CA GLY A 453 -13.71 13.86 -15.94
C GLY A 453 -13.05 15.02 -15.20
N HIS A 454 -12.87 14.86 -13.89
CA HIS A 454 -12.29 15.89 -13.02
C HIS A 454 -10.85 16.30 -13.47
N PRO A 455 -10.47 17.59 -13.47
CA PRO A 455 -9.16 18.04 -14.01
C PRO A 455 -7.92 17.51 -13.26
N ARG A 456 -8.06 17.03 -12.01
CA ARG A 456 -7.01 16.28 -11.28
C ARG A 456 -6.98 14.77 -11.62
N GLY A 457 -7.76 14.33 -12.61
CA GLY A 457 -7.77 12.96 -13.14
C GLY A 457 -8.78 11.99 -12.54
N PRO A 458 -8.74 10.73 -12.99
CA PRO A 458 -9.45 9.59 -12.39
C PRO A 458 -8.91 9.27 -10.99
N PRO A 459 -9.63 8.44 -10.20
CA PRO A 459 -9.25 8.13 -8.83
C PRO A 459 -7.85 7.49 -8.73
N ILE A 460 -7.06 7.92 -7.75
CA ILE A 460 -5.79 7.24 -7.40
C ILE A 460 -6.13 6.04 -6.51
N VAL A 461 -5.68 4.84 -6.88
CA VAL A 461 -5.87 3.64 -6.03
C VAL A 461 -4.84 3.63 -4.92
N VAL A 462 -5.25 3.85 -3.67
CA VAL A 462 -4.35 3.86 -2.51
C VAL A 462 -4.62 2.64 -1.63
N HIS A 463 -3.61 1.81 -1.42
CA HIS A 463 -3.76 0.59 -0.62
C HIS A 463 -2.60 0.35 0.36
N CYS A 464 -2.88 -0.51 1.33
CA CYS A 464 -1.91 -1.03 2.28
C CYS A 464 -2.22 -2.51 2.50
N SER A 465 -2.06 -3.03 3.73
CA SER A 465 -2.59 -4.35 4.08
C SER A 465 -4.12 -4.37 4.11
N ALA A 466 -4.75 -3.41 4.79
CA ALA A 466 -6.20 -3.41 5.09
C ALA A 466 -6.99 -2.24 4.45
N GLY A 467 -6.30 -1.31 3.78
CA GLY A 467 -6.93 -0.12 3.19
C GLY A 467 -7.50 0.86 4.22
N ILE A 468 -6.86 1.01 5.38
CA ILE A 468 -7.33 1.92 6.46
C ILE A 468 -6.19 2.66 7.19
N GLY A 469 -5.12 1.98 7.59
CA GLY A 469 -4.03 2.57 8.38
C GLY A 469 -3.14 3.51 7.55
N ARG A 470 -2.07 2.97 6.98
CA ARG A 470 -1.12 3.72 6.12
C ARG A 470 -1.78 4.42 4.94
N THR A 471 -2.79 3.77 4.32
CA THR A 471 -3.69 4.35 3.31
C THR A 471 -4.38 5.62 3.81
N GLY A 472 -4.98 5.57 5.00
CA GLY A 472 -5.62 6.74 5.60
C GLY A 472 -4.60 7.86 5.89
N THR A 473 -3.39 7.53 6.34
CA THR A 473 -2.32 8.51 6.56
C THR A 473 -1.93 9.21 5.26
N PHE A 474 -1.68 8.47 4.18
CA PHE A 474 -1.32 9.05 2.87
C PHE A 474 -2.42 10.00 2.36
N ILE A 475 -3.69 9.56 2.39
CA ILE A 475 -4.84 10.36 1.95
C ILE A 475 -5.03 11.60 2.84
N THR A 476 -4.92 11.46 4.16
CA THR A 476 -5.03 12.57 5.13
C THR A 476 -3.97 13.64 4.86
N LEU A 477 -2.73 13.22 4.64
CA LEU A 477 -1.63 14.12 4.32
C LEU A 477 -1.87 14.85 3.00
N ASP A 478 -2.32 14.17 1.95
CA ASP A 478 -2.56 14.84 0.66
C ASP A 478 -3.67 15.90 0.78
N ILE A 479 -4.78 15.58 1.45
CA ILE A 479 -5.90 16.51 1.65
C ILE A 479 -5.44 17.72 2.47
N CYS A 480 -4.75 17.50 3.59
CA CYS A 480 -4.28 18.58 4.47
C CYS A 480 -3.23 19.45 3.77
N ILE A 481 -2.30 18.85 3.02
CA ILE A 481 -1.28 19.58 2.24
C ILE A 481 -1.94 20.36 1.10
N SER A 482 -2.86 19.75 0.33
CA SER A 482 -3.61 20.43 -0.73
C SER A 482 -4.36 21.66 -0.21
N ARG A 483 -5.00 21.56 0.97
CA ARG A 483 -5.73 22.69 1.57
C ARG A 483 -4.79 23.77 2.12
N LEU A 484 -3.65 23.37 2.70
CA LEU A 484 -2.63 24.29 3.19
C LEU A 484 -1.97 25.08 2.04
N GLU A 485 -1.73 24.42 0.89
CA GLU A 485 -1.18 25.02 -0.33
C GLU A 485 -2.13 26.02 -1.00
N ASP A 486 -3.44 25.78 -0.95
CA ASP A 486 -4.45 26.60 -1.64
C ASP A 486 -5.04 27.73 -0.77
N VAL A 487 -5.34 27.45 0.50
CA VAL A 487 -6.05 28.39 1.41
C VAL A 487 -5.36 28.60 2.76
N GLY A 488 -4.07 28.25 2.88
CA GLY A 488 -3.24 28.55 4.06
C GLY A 488 -3.67 27.90 5.37
N THR A 489 -4.59 26.93 5.32
CA THR A 489 -5.16 26.27 6.51
C THR A 489 -5.32 24.77 6.31
N ALA A 490 -5.37 24.00 7.39
CA ALA A 490 -5.72 22.58 7.37
C ALA A 490 -6.51 22.17 8.62
N ASP A 491 -7.24 21.05 8.51
CA ASP A 491 -7.89 20.38 9.64
C ASP A 491 -7.62 18.87 9.54
N ILE A 492 -6.67 18.37 10.33
CA ILE A 492 -6.35 16.95 10.41
C ILE A 492 -7.54 16.16 11.00
N LYS A 493 -8.26 16.74 11.97
CA LYS A 493 -9.37 16.08 12.67
C LYS A 493 -10.55 15.89 11.71
N GLY A 494 -11.06 16.99 11.15
CA GLY A 494 -12.15 16.98 10.18
C GLY A 494 -11.83 16.13 8.93
N THR A 495 -10.58 16.20 8.44
CA THR A 495 -10.12 15.35 7.34
C THR A 495 -10.21 13.85 7.70
N VAL A 496 -9.65 13.44 8.85
CA VAL A 496 -9.72 12.03 9.29
C VAL A 496 -11.17 11.60 9.56
N GLU A 497 -12.01 12.48 10.06
CA GLU A 497 -13.44 12.21 10.31
C GLU A 497 -14.23 12.01 9.01
N LYS A 498 -14.09 12.88 7.99
CA LYS A 498 -14.71 12.71 6.66
C LYS A 498 -14.16 11.48 5.92
N ILE A 499 -12.85 11.22 5.96
CA ILE A 499 -12.29 9.98 5.39
C ILE A 499 -12.91 8.76 6.08
N ARG A 500 -13.22 8.81 7.38
CA ARG A 500 -13.82 7.69 8.13
C ARG A 500 -15.30 7.46 7.82
N SER A 501 -16.08 8.47 7.40
CA SER A 501 -17.46 8.28 6.92
C SER A 501 -17.52 7.70 5.49
N GLN A 502 -16.40 7.73 4.75
CA GLN A 502 -16.29 7.15 3.41
C GLN A 502 -15.56 5.80 3.39
N ARG A 503 -14.49 5.65 4.19
CA ARG A 503 -13.77 4.40 4.44
C ARG A 503 -13.68 4.17 5.95
N ALA A 504 -14.60 3.36 6.46
CA ALA A 504 -14.68 2.96 7.86
C ALA A 504 -13.31 2.60 8.47
N TYR A 505 -13.07 3.04 9.70
CA TYR A 505 -11.86 2.76 10.49
C TYR A 505 -10.53 3.30 9.94
N SER A 506 -10.53 4.19 8.93
CA SER A 506 -9.33 4.88 8.46
C SER A 506 -8.59 5.61 9.58
N ILE A 507 -7.24 5.60 9.50
CA ILE A 507 -6.31 5.78 10.63
C ILE A 507 -6.58 4.74 11.75
N GLN A 508 -5.69 3.75 11.87
CA GLN A 508 -5.91 2.56 12.72
C GLN A 508 -5.24 2.64 14.10
N MET A 509 -4.12 3.37 14.19
CA MET A 509 -3.27 3.50 15.38
C MET A 509 -3.10 4.97 15.79
N PRO A 510 -2.97 5.28 17.10
CA PRO A 510 -2.73 6.64 17.57
C PRO A 510 -1.49 7.28 16.93
N ASP A 511 -0.39 6.53 16.81
CA ASP A 511 0.86 6.96 16.20
C ASP A 511 0.64 7.51 14.78
N GLN A 512 -0.29 6.92 14.01
CA GLN A 512 -0.62 7.35 12.65
C GLN A 512 -1.39 8.67 12.62
N TYR A 513 -2.18 8.98 13.66
CA TYR A 513 -2.84 10.29 13.81
C TYR A 513 -1.83 11.36 14.22
N VAL A 514 -1.00 11.07 15.23
CA VAL A 514 0.10 11.95 15.67
C VAL A 514 1.04 12.29 14.49
N PHE A 515 1.43 11.28 13.71
CA PHE A 515 2.26 11.45 12.52
C PHE A 515 1.61 12.38 11.48
N CYS A 516 0.27 12.40 11.34
CA CYS A 516 -0.38 13.34 10.40
C CYS A 516 -0.14 14.81 10.80
N HIS A 517 -0.15 15.13 12.10
CA HIS A 517 0.17 16.48 12.58
C HIS A 517 1.65 16.81 12.40
N LEU A 518 2.55 15.92 12.85
CA LEU A 518 4.00 16.15 12.78
C LEU A 518 4.49 16.28 11.32
N ALA A 519 3.99 15.42 10.43
CA ALA A 519 4.34 15.45 9.00
C ALA A 519 3.85 16.73 8.28
N LEU A 520 2.71 17.31 8.69
CA LEU A 520 2.24 18.58 8.13
C LEU A 520 3.13 19.76 8.60
N ILE A 521 3.61 19.72 9.84
CA ILE A 521 4.59 20.70 10.36
C ILE A 521 5.94 20.55 9.66
N GLU A 522 6.42 19.32 9.45
CA GLU A 522 7.64 19.02 8.70
C GLU A 522 7.53 19.45 7.22
N TYR A 523 6.37 19.25 6.59
CA TYR A 523 6.05 19.80 5.27
C TYR A 523 6.18 21.33 5.27
N ALA A 524 5.48 22.02 6.17
CA ALA A 524 5.51 23.48 6.23
C ALA A 524 6.91 24.08 6.46
N LEU A 525 7.72 23.44 7.31
CA LEU A 525 9.14 23.76 7.48
C LEU A 525 9.93 23.58 6.17
N SER A 526 9.77 22.44 5.49
CA SER A 526 10.45 22.14 4.21
C SER A 526 10.07 23.08 3.05
N ARG A 527 8.94 23.79 3.18
CA ARG A 527 8.43 24.77 2.21
C ARG A 527 8.64 26.22 2.66
N SER A 528 9.33 26.44 3.78
CA SER A 528 9.57 27.76 4.39
C SER A 528 8.29 28.54 4.75
N LEU A 529 7.16 27.84 4.94
CA LEU A 529 5.95 28.40 5.54
C LEU A 529 6.13 28.65 7.05
N LEU A 530 7.09 27.96 7.66
CA LEU A 530 7.58 28.19 9.02
C LEU A 530 9.09 28.40 9.00
N GLN A 531 9.60 29.34 9.80
CA GLN A 531 11.05 29.59 9.93
C GLN A 531 11.75 28.57 10.82
N SER A 532 11.13 28.22 11.95
CA SER A 532 11.57 27.19 12.88
C SER A 532 10.40 26.72 13.74
N VAL A 533 10.50 25.50 14.27
CA VAL A 533 9.58 25.00 15.31
C VAL A 533 10.40 24.25 16.34
N ASP A 534 10.23 24.64 17.60
CA ASP A 534 10.64 23.84 18.75
C ASP A 534 9.47 22.92 19.18
N LEU A 535 9.71 21.62 19.20
CA LEU A 535 8.80 20.57 19.69
C LEU A 535 9.52 19.65 20.70
N SER A 536 10.56 20.13 21.39
CA SER A 536 11.30 19.37 22.42
C SER A 536 10.35 18.75 23.45
N GLU A 537 9.52 19.57 24.09
CA GLU A 537 8.51 19.18 25.09
C GLU A 537 7.31 18.36 24.53
N PHE A 538 7.40 17.78 23.32
CA PHE A 538 6.29 17.04 22.69
C PHE A 538 6.14 15.60 23.24
N ASP A 539 7.26 14.89 23.38
CA ASP A 539 7.33 13.52 23.93
C ASP A 539 7.49 13.53 25.47
N ASP A 540 8.27 14.46 26.02
CA ASP A 540 8.72 14.48 27.43
C ASP A 540 7.59 14.62 28.47
N ARG A 541 6.36 14.96 28.04
CA ARG A 541 5.16 15.06 28.91
C ARG A 541 4.56 13.71 29.34
N GLU A 542 5.33 12.62 29.24
CA GLU A 542 5.00 11.34 29.87
C GLU A 542 5.42 11.29 31.35
N ASP A 543 6.34 12.17 31.82
CA ASP A 543 6.92 12.12 33.18
C ASP A 543 6.26 13.04 34.25
N GLU A 544 5.28 13.89 33.90
CA GLU A 544 4.65 14.86 34.85
C GLU A 544 3.26 14.44 35.40
N SER A 545 2.92 13.14 35.45
CA SER A 545 1.66 12.69 36.09
C SER A 545 1.77 11.40 36.91
N ASP A 546 1.95 11.55 38.23
CA ASP A 546 1.63 10.57 39.28
C ASP A 546 0.11 10.34 39.44
#